data_AF-A0A7H0M7V2-F1
#
_entry.id   AF-A0A7H0M7V2-F1
#
_cell.length_a   1.000
_cell.length_b   1.000
_cell.length_c   1.000
_cell.angle_alpha   90.00
_cell.angle_beta   90.00
_cell.angle_gamma   90.00
#
_symmetry.space_group_name_H-M   'P 1'
#
loop_
_entity.id
_entity.type
_entity.pdbx_description
1 polymer ?
#
loop_
_entity_poly.entity_id
_entity_poly.type
_entity_poly.pdbx_seq_one_letter_code
_entity_poly.pdbx_strand_id
1 'polypeptide(L)'
;MPGTTETIISPTREFSEDYDGILVPFNLKPGTRAQLEGIGIRDKSDLAAVTHPDMPTQVKSEAWRLKNARFKGEDDQIKIGLGREGDAAFKIFNDGIDSFNVLRK
;
A
#
# COMPACT_ATOMS: atom_id res chain seq x y z
N MET A 1 5.48 3.78 -12.77
CA MET A 1 4.51 2.82 -13.33
C MET A 1 3.20 3.56 -13.55
N PRO A 2 2.52 3.42 -14.70
CA PRO A 2 1.18 4.00 -14.86
C PRO A 2 0.16 3.14 -14.10
N GLY A 3 -0.56 3.74 -13.14
CA GLY A 3 -1.59 3.05 -12.36
C GLY A 3 -2.96 3.19 -13.00
N THR A 4 -3.55 2.09 -13.49
CA THR A 4 -4.79 2.14 -14.31
C THR A 4 -6.08 2.30 -13.48
N THR A 5 -6.22 1.63 -12.33
CA THR A 5 -7.47 1.65 -11.54
C THR A 5 -7.25 1.76 -10.03
N GLU A 6 -6.37 0.97 -9.44
CA GLU A 6 -5.92 1.09 -8.05
C GLU A 6 -4.62 0.28 -7.91
N THR A 7 -3.60 0.88 -7.30
CA THR A 7 -2.34 0.19 -7.01
C THR A 7 -2.36 -0.22 -5.55
N ILE A 8 -2.16 -1.51 -5.30
CA ILE A 8 -2.07 -2.07 -3.95
C ILE A 8 -0.74 -2.78 -3.84
N ILE A 9 -0.02 -2.54 -2.75
CA ILE A 9 1.21 -3.26 -2.43
C ILE A 9 0.95 -4.22 -1.27
N SER A 10 1.54 -5.40 -1.37
CA SER A 10 1.55 -6.41 -0.31
C SER A 10 2.95 -6.46 0.30
N PRO A 11 3.08 -6.52 1.64
CA PRO A 11 4.37 -6.65 2.31
C PRO A 11 4.96 -8.06 2.20
N THR A 12 4.14 -9.06 1.90
CA THR A 12 4.53 -10.48 1.83
C THR A 12 4.61 -10.93 0.38
N ARG A 13 5.65 -11.72 0.09
CA ARG A 13 5.86 -12.32 -1.23
C ARG A 13 4.85 -13.42 -1.52
N GLU A 14 4.56 -14.27 -0.54
CA GLU A 14 3.65 -15.42 -0.67
C GLU A 14 2.28 -14.99 -1.18
N PHE A 15 1.79 -13.84 -0.71
CA PHE A 15 0.53 -13.28 -1.17
C PHE A 15 0.56 -12.83 -2.63
N SER A 16 1.71 -12.31 -3.09
CA SER A 16 1.87 -11.84 -4.46
C SER A 16 2.18 -12.95 -5.46
N GLU A 17 2.59 -14.13 -5.00
CA GLU A 17 2.94 -15.27 -5.87
C GLU A 17 1.73 -15.97 -6.50
N ASP A 18 0.57 -15.87 -5.87
CA ASP A 18 -0.70 -16.44 -6.34
C ASP A 18 -1.27 -15.70 -7.58
N TYR A 19 -0.78 -14.49 -7.85
CA TYR A 19 -1.21 -13.72 -9.02
C TYR A 19 -0.44 -14.14 -10.28
N ASP A 20 -1.19 -14.26 -11.38
CA ASP A 20 -0.62 -14.45 -12.72
C ASP A 20 -0.03 -13.11 -13.22
N GLY A 21 1.27 -13.10 -13.52
CA GLY A 21 1.99 -11.91 -13.96
C GLY A 21 3.41 -11.77 -13.39
N ILE A 22 3.95 -10.55 -13.51
CA ILE A 22 5.33 -10.22 -13.13
C ILE A 22 5.41 -9.94 -11.64
N LEU A 23 6.20 -10.73 -10.91
CA LEU A 23 6.48 -10.51 -9.49
C LEU A 23 7.65 -9.54 -9.32
N VAL A 24 7.37 -8.38 -8.71
CA VAL A 24 8.36 -7.30 -8.52
C VAL A 24 8.45 -6.89 -7.03
N PRO A 25 9.48 -7.33 -6.29
CA PRO A 25 9.84 -6.73 -5.01
C PRO A 25 10.40 -5.31 -5.18
N PHE A 26 9.90 -4.39 -4.36
CA PHE A 26 10.40 -3.02 -4.25
C PHE A 26 11.14 -2.84 -2.93
N ASN A 27 12.38 -2.37 -3.01
CA ASN A 27 13.10 -1.83 -1.86
C ASN A 27 12.80 -0.34 -1.77
N LEU A 28 12.30 0.08 -0.63
CA LEU A 28 11.99 1.48 -0.38
C LEU A 28 13.08 2.11 0.48
N LYS A 29 13.33 3.41 0.25
CA LYS A 29 14.16 4.25 1.11
C LYS A 29 13.65 4.20 2.56
N PRO A 30 14.55 4.28 3.56
CA PRO A 30 14.16 4.43 4.95
C PRO A 30 13.21 5.62 5.14
N GLY A 31 12.13 5.43 5.88
CA GLY A 31 11.14 6.48 6.16
C GLY A 31 9.97 6.57 5.18
N THR A 32 10.05 5.96 3.98
CA THR A 32 8.91 5.93 3.03
C THR A 32 7.67 5.29 3.66
N ARG A 33 7.85 4.20 4.40
CA ARG A 33 6.74 3.56 5.13
C ARG A 33 6.13 4.49 6.18
N ALA A 34 6.96 5.20 6.95
CA ALA A 34 6.48 6.15 7.95
C ALA A 34 5.72 7.33 7.31
N GLN A 35 6.14 7.77 6.12
CA GLN A 35 5.39 8.78 5.35
C GLN A 35 4.02 8.26 4.90
N LEU A 36 3.94 7.00 4.45
CA LEU A 36 2.66 6.37 4.10
C LEU A 36 1.76 6.19 5.33
N GLU A 37 2.33 5.79 6.48
CA GLU A 37 1.61 5.68 7.75
C GLU A 37 1.11 7.05 8.24
N GLY A 38 1.87 8.13 8.01
CA GLY A 38 1.47 9.50 8.36
C GLY A 38 0.26 10.03 7.58
N ILE A 39 0.00 9.51 6.38
CA ILE A 39 -1.23 9.75 5.61
C ILE A 39 -2.16 8.53 5.62
N GLY A 40 -1.92 7.60 6.54
CA GLY A 40 -2.60 6.32 6.58
C GLY A 40 -4.04 6.45 7.08
N ILE A 41 -4.94 5.75 6.42
CA ILE A 41 -6.25 5.40 6.95
C ILE A 41 -6.36 3.88 7.00
N ARG A 42 -6.98 3.35 8.04
CA ARG A 42 -7.17 1.90 8.18
C ARG A 42 -8.59 1.46 7.88
N ASP A 43 -8.76 0.21 7.50
CA ASP A 43 -10.07 -0.41 7.44
C ASP A 43 -10.57 -0.82 8.86
N LYS A 44 -11.72 -1.49 8.92
CA LYS A 44 -12.35 -1.91 10.17
C LYS A 44 -11.90 -3.29 10.66
N SER A 45 -11.01 -3.97 9.94
CA SER A 45 -10.44 -5.25 10.33
C SER A 45 -9.72 -5.15 11.69
N ASP A 46 -9.86 -6.21 12.49
CA ASP A 46 -9.21 -6.29 13.81
C ASP A 46 -7.68 -6.23 13.65
N LEU A 47 -7.14 -6.87 12.62
CA LEU A 47 -5.70 -6.84 12.33
C LEU A 47 -5.19 -5.41 12.10
N ALA A 48 -5.90 -4.61 11.28
CA ALA A 48 -5.50 -3.23 11.04
C ALA A 48 -5.70 -2.34 12.29
N ALA A 49 -6.73 -2.63 13.10
CA ALA A 49 -6.96 -1.94 14.37
C ALA A 49 -5.88 -2.23 15.42
N VAL A 50 -5.43 -3.48 15.53
CA VAL A 50 -4.36 -3.89 16.46
C VAL A 50 -3.00 -3.36 16.01
N THR A 51 -2.71 -3.39 14.72
CA THR A 51 -1.40 -2.96 14.19
C THR A 51 -1.28 -1.45 14.09
N HIS A 52 -2.38 -0.75 13.82
CA HIS A 52 -2.42 0.70 13.66
C HIS A 52 -3.56 1.33 14.49
N PRO A 53 -3.51 1.24 15.83
CA PRO A 53 -4.60 1.69 16.70
C PRO A 53 -4.90 3.18 16.55
N ASP A 54 -3.85 4.00 16.40
CA ASP A 54 -3.93 5.47 16.25
C ASP A 54 -4.33 5.93 14.84
N MET A 55 -4.38 5.00 13.86
CA MET A 55 -4.70 5.36 12.49
C MET A 55 -6.22 5.55 12.33
N PRO A 56 -6.65 6.66 11.70
CA PRO A 56 -8.08 6.93 11.51
C PRO A 56 -8.75 5.86 10.65
N THR A 57 -9.97 5.47 11.03
CA THR A 57 -10.77 4.54 10.24
C THR A 57 -11.26 5.19 8.96
N GLN A 58 -11.20 4.45 7.86
CA GLN A 58 -11.64 4.88 6.54
C GLN A 58 -13.09 5.38 6.55
N VAL A 59 -13.28 6.56 5.97
CA VAL A 59 -14.61 7.07 5.58
C VAL A 59 -15.01 6.39 4.27
N LYS A 60 -16.27 5.93 4.14
CA LYS A 60 -16.82 5.27 2.94
C LYS A 60 -16.91 6.24 1.74
N SER A 61 -15.78 6.72 1.24
CA SER A 61 -15.72 7.59 0.06
C SER A 61 -14.44 7.31 -0.71
N GLU A 62 -14.57 7.04 -2.00
CA GLU A 62 -13.43 6.92 -2.92
C GLU A 62 -12.49 8.13 -2.91
N ALA A 63 -12.92 9.28 -2.37
CA ALA A 63 -12.09 10.46 -2.18
C ALA A 63 -10.89 10.24 -1.24
N TRP A 64 -10.88 9.14 -0.45
CA TRP A 64 -9.77 8.83 0.44
C TRP A 64 -8.42 8.76 -0.30
N ARG A 65 -8.40 8.20 -1.51
CA ARG A 65 -7.17 7.94 -2.28
C ARG A 65 -6.39 9.20 -2.66
N LEU A 66 -7.09 10.33 -2.80
CA LEU A 66 -6.48 11.61 -3.18
C LEU A 66 -5.42 12.09 -2.19
N LYS A 67 -5.59 11.78 -0.90
CA LYS A 67 -4.73 12.30 0.18
C LYS A 67 -4.17 11.23 1.09
N ASN A 68 -4.69 10.00 1.05
CA ASN A 68 -4.40 9.00 2.07
C ASN A 68 -3.90 7.69 1.45
N ALA A 69 -3.13 6.93 2.23
CA ALA A 69 -2.80 5.54 1.98
C ALA A 69 -3.77 4.62 2.74
N ARG A 70 -4.27 3.55 2.13
CA ARG A 70 -5.25 2.66 2.78
C ARG A 70 -4.59 1.39 3.31
N PHE A 71 -4.57 1.25 4.62
CA PHE A 71 -4.10 0.06 5.32
C PHE A 71 -5.28 -0.89 5.52
N LYS A 72 -5.30 -2.00 4.78
CA LYS A 72 -6.36 -3.00 4.86
C LYS A 72 -5.79 -4.32 5.38
N GLY A 73 -6.35 -4.84 6.46
CA GLY A 73 -6.08 -6.20 6.92
C GLY A 73 -6.74 -7.22 5.98
N GLU A 74 -5.97 -8.19 5.51
CA GLU A 74 -6.45 -9.33 4.74
C GLU A 74 -5.66 -10.57 5.19
N ASP A 75 -6.38 -11.59 5.66
CA ASP A 75 -5.81 -12.76 6.36
C ASP A 75 -4.86 -12.31 7.50
N ASP A 76 -3.60 -12.71 7.44
CA ASP A 76 -2.56 -12.39 8.44
C ASP A 76 -1.66 -11.20 8.03
N GLN A 77 -2.06 -10.39 7.06
CA GLN A 77 -1.23 -9.28 6.57
C GLN A 77 -2.00 -7.97 6.35
N ILE A 78 -1.25 -6.86 6.34
CA ILE A 78 -1.78 -5.54 6.01
C ILE A 78 -1.31 -5.14 4.62
N LYS A 79 -2.26 -5.03 3.71
CA LYS A 79 -2.04 -4.46 2.38
C LYS A 79 -2.15 -2.95 2.42
N ILE A 80 -1.38 -2.28 1.56
CA ILE A 80 -1.40 -0.82 1.46
C ILE A 80 -1.91 -0.43 0.08
N GLY A 81 -3.09 0.17 0.03
CA GLY A 81 -3.63 0.82 -1.15
C GLY A 81 -2.99 2.19 -1.37
N LEU A 82 -2.31 2.34 -2.51
CA LEU A 82 -1.63 3.56 -2.92
C LEU A 82 -2.51 4.47 -3.80
N GLY A 83 -3.64 3.97 -4.28
CA GLY A 83 -4.51 4.71 -5.21
C GLY A 83 -4.01 4.65 -6.66
N ARG A 84 -4.23 5.73 -7.40
CA ARG A 84 -3.89 5.86 -8.83
C ARG A 84 -2.69 6.77 -9.03
N GLU A 85 -2.22 6.83 -10.27
CA GLU A 85 -1.24 7.84 -10.68
C GLU A 85 -1.77 9.25 -10.36
N GLY A 86 -0.97 10.05 -9.65
CA GLY A 86 -1.33 11.39 -9.17
C GLY A 86 -1.80 11.45 -7.71
N ASP A 87 -2.14 10.31 -7.10
CA ASP A 87 -2.54 10.26 -5.69
C ASP A 87 -1.33 10.40 -4.74
N ALA A 88 -1.59 10.93 -3.53
CA ALA A 88 -0.53 11.26 -2.56
C ALA A 88 0.31 10.03 -2.16
N ALA A 89 -0.35 8.91 -1.85
CA ALA A 89 0.32 7.68 -1.46
C ALA A 89 1.14 7.08 -2.60
N PHE A 90 0.61 7.12 -3.83
CA PHE A 90 1.33 6.68 -5.04
C PHE A 90 2.59 7.51 -5.29
N LYS A 91 2.53 8.83 -5.10
CA LYS A 91 3.68 9.72 -5.23
C LYS A 91 4.75 9.41 -4.18
N ILE A 92 4.36 9.28 -2.91
CA ILE A 92 5.29 8.93 -1.81
C ILE A 92 5.97 7.59 -2.10
N PHE A 93 5.19 6.60 -2.52
CA PHE A 93 5.73 5.29 -2.86
C PHE A 93 6.77 5.38 -3.97
N ASN A 94 6.44 6.01 -5.11
CA ASN A 94 7.37 6.12 -6.23
C ASN A 94 8.65 6.91 -5.89
N ASP A 95 8.54 8.03 -5.16
CA ASP A 95 9.70 8.81 -4.72
C ASP A 95 10.59 8.02 -3.74
N GLY A 96 9.93 7.19 -2.94
CA GLY A 96 10.54 6.29 -1.99
C GLY A 96 11.13 5.02 -2.58
N ILE A 97 10.96 4.70 -3.88
CA ILE A 97 11.61 3.54 -4.48
C ILE A 97 13.12 3.79 -4.53
N ASP A 98 13.87 2.91 -3.87
CA ASP A 98 15.33 2.87 -3.94
C ASP A 98 15.78 1.94 -5.07
N SER A 99 15.23 0.72 -5.09
CA SER A 99 15.50 -0.28 -6.11
C SER A 99 14.32 -1.24 -6.27
N PHE A 100 14.25 -1.94 -7.39
CA PHE A 100 13.28 -3.00 -7.61
C PHE A 100 13.93 -4.13 -8.38
N ASN A 101 13.49 -5.36 -8.12
CA ASN A 101 13.96 -6.55 -8.84
C ASN A 101 12.76 -7.27 -9.47
N VAL A 102 12.96 -7.94 -10.60
CA VAL A 102 11.93 -8.80 -11.21
C VAL A 102 12.26 -10.24 -10.85
N LEU A 103 11.38 -10.89 -10.08
CA LEU A 103 11.58 -12.27 -9.62
C LEU A 103 11.00 -13.32 -10.58
N ARG A 104 9.89 -13.00 -11.25
CA ARG A 104 9.21 -13.88 -12.21
C ARG A 104 8.53 -13.04 -13.28
N LYS A 105 8.50 -13.53 -14.53
CA LYS A 105 7.71 -12.96 -15.63
C LYS A 105 6.51 -13.83 -15.91
#